data_AF-A0A1B9MT21-F1
#
_entry.id   AF-A0A1B9MT21-F1
#
_cell.length_a   1.000
_cell.length_b   1.000
_cell.length_c   1.000
_cell.angle_alpha   90.00
_cell.angle_beta   90.00
_cell.angle_gamma   90.00
#
_symmetry.space_group_name_H-M   'P 1'
#
loop_
_entity.id
_entity.type
_entity.pdbx_description
1 polymer ?
#
loop_
_entity_poly.entity_id
_entity_poly.type
_entity_poly.pdbx_seq_one_letter_code
_entity_poly.pdbx_strand_id
1 'polypeptide(L)'
;MKIFKYFILCFILFFASYSCVAQDKDHINLNFNDFAIKTKTKIKNANFAYHYLVKVYGCGGGAICGEIRNLLSNKVIGLPNAYLIEDENGEKEFLIEYHLDSSLIIISGIIADPDENEDKEGYRRRYYNFINDQLVLISSIKKD
;
A
#
# COMPACT_ATOMS: atom_id res chain seq x y z
N MET A 1 15.34 -69.55 -11.68
CA MET A 1 14.59 -68.58 -10.86
C MET A 1 15.41 -68.36 -9.59
N LYS A 2 16.33 -67.39 -9.48
CA LYS A 2 16.21 -65.92 -9.50
C LYS A 2 15.08 -65.39 -8.59
N ILE A 3 15.52 -64.54 -7.65
CA ILE A 3 14.77 -63.55 -6.85
C ILE A 3 14.24 -64.05 -5.51
N PHE A 4 15.06 -63.95 -4.45
CA PHE A 4 14.62 -63.64 -3.08
C PHE A 4 15.84 -63.19 -2.27
N LYS A 5 16.37 -62.00 -2.58
CA LYS A 5 17.47 -61.37 -1.83
C LYS A 5 17.32 -59.86 -1.63
N TYR A 6 16.11 -59.33 -1.79
CA TYR A 6 15.84 -57.88 -1.69
C TYR A 6 14.62 -57.60 -0.80
N PHE A 7 14.64 -58.04 0.45
CA PHE A 7 13.63 -57.62 1.43
C PHE A 7 14.20 -56.84 2.63
N ILE A 8 15.51 -56.57 2.66
CA ILE A 8 16.15 -55.76 3.69
C ILE A 8 16.99 -54.67 3.01
N LEU A 9 16.35 -53.86 2.15
CA LEU A 9 16.98 -52.67 1.57
C LEU A 9 15.96 -51.61 1.13
N CYS A 10 14.85 -51.44 1.85
CA CYS A 10 13.91 -50.33 1.63
C CYS A 10 13.55 -49.54 2.90
N PHE A 11 14.18 -49.85 4.04
CA PHE A 11 13.93 -49.10 5.29
C PHE A 11 15.07 -48.16 5.70
N ILE A 12 16.09 -47.96 4.83
CA ILE A 12 17.23 -47.05 5.08
C ILE A 12 17.29 -45.94 4.00
N LEU A 13 16.17 -45.60 3.37
CA LEU A 13 16.10 -44.48 2.41
C LEU A 13 14.95 -43.50 2.70
N PHE A 14 14.54 -43.37 3.97
CA PHE A 14 13.55 -42.36 4.38
C PHE A 14 13.96 -41.52 5.60
N PHE A 15 15.26 -41.43 5.89
CA PHE A 15 15.80 -40.55 6.95
C PHE A 15 16.98 -39.69 6.50
N ALA A 16 17.06 -39.38 5.21
CA ALA A 16 17.77 -38.19 4.72
C ALA A 16 16.69 -37.34 4.05
N SER A 17 16.25 -36.21 4.57
CA SER A 17 17.00 -35.16 5.25
C SER A 17 16.00 -34.24 5.96
N TYR A 18 15.78 -34.43 7.26
CA TYR A 18 15.39 -33.30 8.11
C TYR A 18 16.66 -32.52 8.44
N SER A 19 17.19 -31.82 7.44
CA SER A 19 18.01 -30.65 7.72
C SER A 19 17.02 -29.59 8.20
N CYS A 20 16.84 -29.47 9.52
CA CYS A 20 16.40 -28.22 10.09
C CYS A 20 17.50 -27.20 9.73
N VAL A 21 17.31 -26.52 8.61
CA VAL A 21 18.06 -25.31 8.29
C VAL A 21 17.74 -24.33 9.41
N ALA A 22 18.63 -24.26 10.40
CA ALA A 22 18.72 -23.12 11.27
C ALA A 22 18.92 -21.92 10.35
N GLN A 23 17.88 -21.09 10.20
CA GLN A 23 18.04 -19.78 9.59
C GLN A 23 18.96 -18.99 10.51
N ASP A 24 20.23 -18.96 10.12
CA ASP A 24 21.17 -17.96 10.59
C ASP A 24 20.55 -16.60 10.26
N LYS A 25 20.15 -15.87 11.29
CA LYS A 25 19.66 -14.50 11.13
C LYS A 25 20.89 -13.63 10.96
N ASP A 26 21.50 -13.72 9.77
CA ASP A 26 22.36 -12.66 9.29
C ASP A 26 21.50 -11.40 9.31
N HIS A 27 21.83 -10.48 10.21
CA HIS A 27 21.30 -9.13 10.17
C HIS A 27 21.86 -8.49 8.91
N ILE A 28 21.17 -8.70 7.78
CA ILE A 28 21.51 -8.09 6.51
C ILE A 28 21.37 -6.57 6.70
N ASN A 29 22.50 -5.90 6.88
CA ASN A 29 22.58 -4.45 6.79
C ASN A 29 22.40 -4.08 5.32
N LEU A 30 21.14 -4.04 4.86
CA LEU A 30 20.79 -3.62 3.52
C LEU A 30 21.12 -2.13 3.38
N ASN A 31 22.15 -1.80 2.63
CA ASN A 31 22.46 -0.41 2.30
C ASN A 31 21.51 0.05 1.18
N PHE A 32 20.86 1.20 1.36
CA PHE A 32 19.96 1.76 0.36
C PHE A 32 20.62 1.90 -1.03
N ASN A 33 21.94 2.11 -1.05
CA ASN A 33 22.71 2.23 -2.28
C ASN A 33 22.86 0.91 -3.05
N ASP A 34 22.55 -0.23 -2.44
CA ASP A 34 22.70 -1.54 -3.07
C ASP A 34 21.46 -1.94 -3.90
N PHE A 35 20.34 -1.22 -3.73
CA PHE A 35 19.13 -1.48 -4.49
C PHE A 35 19.26 -1.03 -5.96
N ALA A 36 18.63 -1.80 -6.86
CA ALA A 36 18.48 -1.40 -8.26
C ALA A 36 17.75 -0.04 -8.38
N ILE A 37 18.05 0.73 -9.43
CA ILE A 37 17.46 2.07 -9.66
C ILE A 37 15.93 2.03 -9.61
N LYS A 38 15.30 1.03 -10.24
CA LYS A 38 13.84 0.82 -10.21
C LYS A 38 13.30 0.66 -8.78
N THR A 39 14.05 -0.01 -7.92
CA THR A 39 13.69 -0.22 -6.51
C THR A 39 13.91 1.07 -5.70
N LYS A 40 15.01 1.79 -5.92
CA LYS A 40 15.26 3.10 -5.30
C LYS A 40 14.20 4.13 -5.66
N THR A 41 13.76 4.17 -6.92
CA THR A 41 12.67 5.06 -7.38
C THR A 41 11.35 4.69 -6.73
N LYS A 42 11.05 3.39 -6.56
CA LYS A 42 9.88 2.93 -5.80
C LYS A 42 9.96 3.36 -4.34
N ILE A 43 11.11 3.17 -3.68
CA ILE A 43 11.33 3.53 -2.27
C ILE A 43 11.24 5.05 -2.06
N LYS A 44 11.78 5.87 -2.97
CA LYS A 44 11.69 7.34 -2.91
C LYS A 44 10.25 7.86 -2.87
N ASN A 45 9.34 7.18 -3.56
CA ASN A 45 7.92 7.53 -3.61
C ASN A 45 7.09 6.66 -2.66
N ALA A 46 7.73 5.79 -1.88
CA ALA A 46 7.02 4.88 -1.03
C ALA A 46 6.51 5.61 0.22
N ASN A 47 5.54 5.02 0.90
CA ASN A 47 4.98 5.48 2.17
C ASN A 47 4.66 4.28 3.06
N PHE A 48 4.28 4.54 4.31
CA PHE A 48 3.89 3.51 5.28
C PHE A 48 4.97 2.42 5.42
N ALA A 49 6.14 2.80 5.92
CA ALA A 49 7.36 1.99 6.04
C ALA A 49 7.90 1.44 4.71
N TYR A 50 7.84 2.23 3.65
CA TYR A 50 8.30 1.89 2.29
C TYR A 50 7.57 0.73 1.60
N HIS A 51 6.40 0.34 2.12
CA HIS A 51 5.65 -0.80 1.58
C HIS A 51 4.63 -0.40 0.51
N TYR A 52 4.29 0.87 0.41
CA TYR A 52 3.17 1.33 -0.41
C TYR A 52 3.55 2.51 -1.28
N LEU A 53 2.77 2.79 -2.32
CA LEU A 53 2.93 3.93 -3.21
C LEU A 53 1.57 4.60 -3.39
N VAL A 54 1.47 5.88 -3.02
CA VAL A 54 0.28 6.71 -3.30
C VAL A 54 0.42 7.32 -4.69
N LYS A 55 -0.67 7.30 -5.46
CA LYS A 55 -0.78 7.96 -6.76
C LYS A 55 -2.12 8.66 -6.86
N VAL A 56 -2.13 9.79 -7.56
CA VAL A 56 -3.35 10.52 -7.93
C VAL A 56 -3.39 10.73 -9.43
N TYR A 57 -4.59 10.76 -9.99
CA TYR A 57 -4.82 10.86 -11.43
C TYR A 57 -6.22 11.42 -11.69
N GLY A 58 -6.40 12.14 -12.81
CA GLY A 58 -7.72 12.62 -13.22
C GLY A 58 -8.66 11.45 -13.52
N CYS A 59 -9.91 11.55 -13.06
CA CYS A 59 -10.94 10.53 -13.28
C CYS A 59 -12.21 11.06 -13.98
N GLY A 60 -12.16 12.30 -14.51
CA GLY A 60 -13.24 12.93 -15.25
C GLY A 60 -14.03 13.94 -14.43
N GLY A 61 -14.84 14.76 -15.09
CA GLY A 61 -15.74 15.72 -14.43
C GLY A 61 -15.05 16.76 -13.54
N GLY A 62 -13.82 17.18 -13.89
CA GLY A 62 -13.05 18.11 -13.05
C GLY A 62 -12.54 17.51 -11.74
N ALA A 63 -12.52 16.17 -11.62
CA ALA A 63 -12.14 15.47 -10.41
C ALA A 63 -10.84 14.67 -10.54
N ILE A 64 -10.16 14.53 -9.40
CA ILE A 64 -9.00 13.66 -9.18
C ILE A 64 -9.40 12.47 -8.31
N CYS A 65 -8.88 11.31 -8.68
CA CYS A 65 -8.97 10.07 -7.92
C CYS A 65 -7.56 9.68 -7.47
N GLY A 66 -7.46 8.69 -6.59
CA GLY A 66 -6.16 8.15 -6.25
C GLY A 66 -6.20 6.69 -5.85
N GLU A 67 -5.00 6.11 -5.77
CA GLU A 67 -4.76 4.76 -5.32
C GLU A 67 -3.56 4.68 -4.38
N ILE A 68 -3.61 3.73 -3.46
CA ILE A 68 -2.48 3.26 -2.65
C ILE A 68 -2.15 1.85 -3.13
N ARG A 69 -0.93 1.64 -3.61
CA ARG A 69 -0.49 0.37 -4.16
C ARG A 69 0.50 -0.30 -3.21
N ASN A 70 0.19 -1.49 -2.73
CA ASN A 70 1.15 -2.33 -2.02
C ASN A 70 2.25 -2.76 -3.02
N LEU A 71 3.50 -2.40 -2.74
CA LEU A 71 4.61 -2.59 -3.67
C LEU A 71 5.06 -4.05 -3.79
N LEU A 72 4.77 -4.89 -2.78
CA LEU A 72 5.11 -6.31 -2.76
C LEU A 72 4.00 -7.15 -3.40
N SER A 73 2.76 -7.00 -2.93
CA SER A 73 1.63 -7.80 -3.42
C SER A 73 0.99 -7.25 -4.69
N ASN A 74 1.32 -6.02 -5.07
CA ASN A 74 0.70 -5.27 -6.16
C ASN A 74 -0.81 -5.00 -5.97
N LYS A 75 -1.35 -5.24 -4.77
CA LYS A 75 -2.73 -4.91 -4.41
C LYS A 75 -2.95 -3.41 -4.48
N VAL A 76 -4.10 -3.01 -5.00
CA VAL A 76 -4.52 -1.62 -5.17
C VAL A 76 -5.65 -1.32 -4.19
N ILE A 77 -5.53 -0.23 -3.45
CA ILE A 77 -6.53 0.31 -2.54
C ILE A 77 -6.93 1.68 -3.09
N GLY A 78 -8.18 1.87 -3.51
CA GLY A 78 -8.67 3.17 -3.95
C GLY A 78 -8.72 4.18 -2.80
N LEU A 79 -8.52 5.46 -3.09
CA LEU A 79 -8.88 6.51 -2.14
C LEU A 79 -10.40 6.49 -1.89
N PRO A 80 -10.88 6.95 -0.72
CA PRO A 80 -12.27 6.79 -0.33
C PRO A 80 -13.24 7.61 -1.18
N ASN A 81 -12.77 8.71 -1.78
CA ASN A 81 -13.57 9.62 -2.58
C ASN A 81 -12.77 10.15 -3.77
N ALA A 82 -13.49 10.60 -4.79
CA ALA A 82 -12.97 11.53 -5.79
C ALA A 82 -13.08 12.98 -5.27
N TYR A 83 -12.15 13.83 -5.67
CA TYR A 83 -12.07 15.22 -5.21
C TYR A 83 -12.10 16.18 -6.38
N LEU A 84 -12.89 17.24 -6.29
CA LEU A 84 -12.93 18.30 -7.29
C LEU A 84 -11.61 19.08 -7.27
N ILE A 85 -11.06 19.30 -8.46
CA ILE A 85 -9.91 20.19 -8.70
C ILE A 85 -10.28 21.35 -9.63
N GLU A 86 -11.45 21.29 -10.27
CA GLU A 86 -11.99 22.34 -11.14
C GLU A 86 -13.52 22.27 -11.15
N ASP A 87 -14.19 23.41 -11.08
CA ASP A 87 -15.63 23.57 -11.32
C ASP A 87 -15.93 24.84 -12.14
N GLU A 88 -17.22 25.19 -12.29
CA GLU A 88 -17.65 26.42 -12.97
C GLU A 88 -17.14 27.72 -12.34
N ASN A 89 -16.71 27.67 -11.07
CA ASN A 89 -16.15 28.78 -10.31
C ASN A 89 -14.61 28.79 -10.30
N GLY A 90 -13.96 27.85 -11.00
CA GLY A 90 -12.51 27.78 -11.19
C GLY A 90 -11.81 26.60 -10.49
N GLU A 91 -10.49 26.70 -10.35
CA GLU A 91 -9.66 25.66 -9.73
C GLU A 91 -9.98 25.49 -8.23
N LYS A 92 -9.99 24.25 -7.77
CA LYS A 92 -10.16 23.87 -6.36
C LYS A 92 -8.88 23.26 -5.82
N GLU A 93 -8.59 23.56 -4.56
CA GLU A 93 -7.44 22.99 -3.87
C GLU A 93 -7.68 21.50 -3.55
N PHE A 94 -6.71 20.66 -3.90
CA PHE A 94 -6.62 19.27 -3.46
C PHE A 94 -5.23 19.01 -2.90
N LEU A 95 -5.16 18.34 -1.75
CA LEU A 95 -3.91 18.02 -1.08
C LEU A 95 -3.95 16.60 -0.50
N ILE A 96 -2.86 15.87 -0.65
CA ILE A 96 -2.64 14.56 -0.03
C ILE A 96 -1.30 14.56 0.69
N GLU A 97 -1.32 14.31 2.00
CA GLU A 97 -0.16 14.36 2.88
C GLU A 97 0.04 13.01 3.55
N TYR A 98 1.27 12.52 3.57
CA TYR A 98 1.64 11.27 4.23
C TYR A 98 3.13 11.29 4.58
N HIS A 99 3.50 10.48 5.58
CA HIS A 99 4.89 10.31 6.01
C HIS A 99 5.35 8.86 5.89
N LEU A 100 6.66 8.66 5.77
CA LEU A 100 7.27 7.33 5.61
C LEU A 100 7.13 6.46 6.86
N ASP A 101 7.18 7.07 8.03
CA ASP A 101 7.21 6.45 9.35
C ASP A 101 5.87 6.51 10.08
N SER A 102 4.79 6.79 9.35
CA SER A 102 3.44 6.94 9.90
C SER A 102 2.42 6.14 9.09
N SER A 103 1.40 5.62 9.78
CA SER A 103 0.17 5.06 9.18
C SER A 103 -0.87 6.13 8.85
N LEU A 104 -0.59 7.40 9.15
CA LEU A 104 -1.49 8.51 8.88
C LEU A 104 -1.39 8.96 7.42
N ILE A 105 -2.54 9.12 6.78
CA ILE A 105 -2.70 9.88 5.54
C ILE A 105 -3.79 10.92 5.71
N ILE A 106 -3.51 12.12 5.22
CA ILE A 106 -4.41 13.27 5.27
C ILE A 106 -4.80 13.57 3.83
N ILE A 107 -6.10 13.66 3.58
CA ILE A 107 -6.64 14.02 2.27
C ILE A 107 -7.53 15.24 2.47
N SER A 108 -7.20 16.33 1.78
CA SER A 108 -7.92 17.59 1.88
C SER A 108 -8.46 18.01 0.52
N GLY A 109 -9.71 18.43 0.45
CA GLY A 109 -10.37 18.88 -0.76
C GLY A 109 -11.90 18.88 -0.67
N ILE A 110 -12.54 19.24 -1.77
CA ILE A 110 -14.01 19.15 -1.94
C ILE A 110 -14.31 17.81 -2.59
N ILE A 111 -15.23 17.03 -2.03
CA ILE A 111 -15.62 15.74 -2.63
C ILE A 111 -16.50 15.98 -3.86
N ALA A 112 -16.25 15.24 -4.93
CA ALA A 112 -17.04 15.33 -6.16
C ALA A 112 -18.45 14.71 -6.06
N ASP A 113 -18.58 13.63 -5.30
CA ASP A 113 -19.86 12.95 -5.04
C ASP A 113 -20.00 12.65 -3.54
N PRO A 114 -20.41 13.65 -2.72
CA PRO A 114 -20.54 13.49 -1.29
C PRO A 114 -21.87 12.80 -0.93
N ASP A 115 -21.87 12.05 0.18
CA ASP A 115 -23.08 11.43 0.72
C ASP A 115 -24.19 12.48 0.97
N GLU A 116 -25.46 12.05 0.97
CA GLU A 116 -26.61 12.95 1.11
C GLU A 116 -26.56 13.88 2.35
N ASN A 117 -25.86 13.45 3.41
CA ASN A 117 -25.72 14.18 4.66
C ASN A 117 -24.45 15.06 4.72
N GLU A 118 -23.64 15.07 3.67
CA GLU A 118 -22.43 15.87 3.58
C GLU A 118 -22.64 17.13 2.71
N ASP A 119 -22.21 18.28 3.22
CA ASP A 119 -22.08 19.52 2.44
C ASP A 119 -21.31 19.31 1.13
N LYS A 120 -21.92 19.71 0.01
CA LYS A 120 -21.44 19.51 -1.37
C LYS A 120 -20.24 20.38 -1.71
N GLU A 121 -20.15 21.57 -1.13
CA GLU A 121 -19.10 22.54 -1.46
C GLU A 121 -18.05 22.68 -0.34
N GLY A 122 -18.28 21.98 0.78
CA GLY A 122 -17.42 22.07 1.95
C GLY A 122 -16.04 21.45 1.72
N TYR A 123 -15.01 22.28 1.67
CA TYR A 123 -13.63 21.83 1.77
C TYR A 123 -13.42 21.13 3.11
N ARG A 124 -12.94 19.89 3.07
CA ARG A 124 -12.70 19.08 4.26
C ARG A 124 -11.29 18.55 4.27
N ARG A 125 -10.73 18.48 5.47
CA ARG A 125 -9.50 17.75 5.78
C ARG A 125 -9.88 16.46 6.50
N ARG A 126 -9.60 15.32 5.88
CA ARG A 126 -9.88 13.99 6.42
C ARG A 126 -8.59 13.28 6.80
N TYR A 127 -8.60 12.68 7.97
CA TYR A 127 -7.48 11.97 8.56
C TYR A 127 -7.80 10.48 8.56
N TYR A 128 -6.96 9.67 7.91
CA TYR A 128 -7.15 8.23 7.83
C TYR A 128 -5.96 7.49 8.44
N ASN A 129 -6.28 6.45 9.21
CA ASN A 129 -5.32 5.44 9.59
C ASN A 129 -5.27 4.38 8.49
N PHE A 130 -4.12 4.19 7.87
CA PHE A 130 -3.91 3.15 6.89
C PHE A 130 -3.37 1.88 7.56
N ILE A 131 -4.26 0.92 7.78
CA ILE A 131 -3.97 -0.34 8.47
C ILE A 131 -4.54 -1.51 7.69
N ASN A 132 -3.78 -2.60 7.57
CA ASN A 132 -4.23 -3.84 6.92
C ASN A 132 -4.80 -3.61 5.49
N ASP A 133 -4.15 -2.75 4.70
CA ASP A 133 -4.62 -2.33 3.37
C ASP A 133 -6.01 -1.67 3.37
N GLN A 134 -6.38 -0.96 4.43
CA GLN A 134 -7.64 -0.25 4.55
C GLN A 134 -7.40 1.16 5.09
N LEU A 135 -8.19 2.12 4.58
CA LEU A 135 -8.25 3.48 5.10
C LEU A 135 -9.38 3.56 6.13
N VAL A 136 -9.01 3.70 7.40
CA VAL A 136 -9.96 3.89 8.49
C VAL A 136 -10.03 5.37 8.81
N LEU A 137 -11.19 6.00 8.62
CA LEU A 137 -11.39 7.41 8.95
C LEU A 137 -11.24 7.61 10.47
N ILE A 138 -10.31 8.48 10.87
CA ILE A 138 -10.08 8.89 12.27
C ILE A 138 -10.89 10.16 12.57
N SER A 139 -10.81 11.15 11.68
CA SER A 139 -11.42 12.46 11.87
C SER A 139 -11.67 13.14 10.54
N SER A 140 -12.68 14.01 10.50
CA SER A 140 -13.03 14.85 9.36
C SER A 140 -13.33 16.25 9.88
N ILE A 141 -12.59 17.23 9.38
CA ILE A 141 -12.70 18.63 9.80
C ILE A 141 -13.11 19.45 8.58
N LYS A 142 -14.24 20.16 8.70
CA LYS A 142 -14.62 21.18 7.71
C LYS A 142 -13.72 22.39 7.90
N LYS A 143 -13.19 22.93 6.80
CA LYS A 143 -12.47 24.20 6.81
C LYS A 143 -13.50 25.28 6.50
N ASP A 144 -13.63 26.24 7.42
CA ASP A 144 -14.48 27.42 7.26
C ASP A 144 -13.88 28.43 6.27
#